data_AF-A0A6A0AHN0-F1
#
_entry.id   AF-A0A6A0AHN0-F1
#
_cell.length_a   1.000
_cell.length_b   1.000
_cell.length_c   1.000
_cell.angle_alpha   90.00
_cell.angle_beta   90.00
_cell.angle_gamma   90.00
#
_symmetry.space_group_name_H-M   'P 1'
#
loop_
_entity.id
_entity.type
_entity.pdbx_description
1 polymer ?
#
loop_
_entity_poly.entity_id
_entity_poly.type
_entity_poly.pdbx_seq_one_letter_code
_entity_poly.pdbx_strand_id
1 'polypeptide(L)'
;VSMDVVGKYAYHLDMPLEERRVPILVDVALIGRTKIIRVHSALWVMNSSTVRMGLRLHLPSSSLAQLIASPGDVADGDQDVQLRSLKPGEGRYLPVVACLDGVLYLQPKGCHQAQHDVIRLHPDVALMPQQKGY
;
A
#
# COMPACT_ATOMS: atom_id res chain seq x y z
N VAL A 1 13.12 13.33 -22.12
CA VAL A 1 11.70 13.68 -21.91
C VAL A 1 11.57 14.25 -20.52
N SER A 2 11.22 15.53 -20.37
CA SER A 2 10.99 16.12 -19.05
C SER A 2 9.74 15.51 -18.43
N MET A 3 9.83 15.12 -17.16
CA MET A 3 8.71 14.65 -16.37
C MET A 3 8.52 15.63 -15.22
N ASP A 4 7.44 16.39 -15.28
CA ASP A 4 7.08 17.32 -14.21
C ASP A 4 5.97 16.69 -13.38
N VAL A 5 6.19 16.53 -12.08
CA VAL A 5 5.13 16.16 -11.15
C VAL A 5 4.28 17.40 -10.96
N VAL A 6 3.03 17.36 -11.44
CA VAL A 6 2.14 18.51 -11.51
C VAL A 6 1.36 18.69 -10.22
N GLY A 7 1.11 17.61 -9.49
CA GLY A 7 0.47 17.68 -8.18
C GLY A 7 0.15 16.33 -7.59
N LYS A 8 -0.06 16.34 -6.28
CA LYS A 8 -0.50 15.20 -5.49
C LYS A 8 -1.77 15.57 -4.75
N TYR A 9 -2.75 14.69 -4.79
CA TYR A 9 -4.10 14.97 -4.29
C TYR A 9 -4.61 13.81 -3.47
N ALA A 10 -5.29 14.11 -2.37
CA ALA A 10 -6.02 13.13 -1.57
C ALA A 10 -7.48 13.10 -2.01
N TYR A 11 -7.99 11.90 -2.32
CA TYR A 11 -9.37 11.66 -2.72
C TYR A 11 -9.97 10.50 -1.92
N HIS A 12 -11.29 10.35 -2.04
CA HIS A 12 -12.00 9.16 -1.58
C HIS A 12 -12.56 8.44 -2.81
N LEU A 13 -12.31 7.14 -2.90
CA LEU A 13 -12.93 6.25 -3.85
C LEU A 13 -14.21 5.69 -3.23
N ASP A 14 -15.36 5.98 -3.83
CA ASP A 14 -16.64 5.39 -3.43
C ASP A 14 -16.72 3.96 -3.98
N MET A 15 -16.95 2.98 -3.10
CA MET A 15 -17.23 1.59 -3.46
C MET A 15 -18.74 1.40 -3.63
N PRO A 16 -19.25 1.31 -4.87
CA PRO A 16 -20.69 1.36 -5.14
C PRO A 16 -21.47 0.18 -4.56
N LEU A 17 -20.80 -0.94 -4.28
CA LEU A 17 -21.43 -2.17 -3.78
C LEU A 17 -21.36 -2.34 -2.26
N GLU A 18 -20.53 -1.56 -1.56
CA GLU A 18 -20.26 -1.75 -0.13
C GLU A 18 -20.60 -0.52 0.72
N GLU A 19 -21.13 0.56 0.12
CA GLU A 19 -21.35 1.87 0.78
C GLU A 19 -20.12 2.38 1.56
N ARG A 20 -18.93 1.98 1.12
CA ARG A 20 -17.64 2.29 1.76
C ARG A 20 -16.85 3.29 0.95
N ARG A 21 -16.06 4.11 1.63
CA ARG A 21 -15.13 5.05 1.02
C ARG A 21 -13.70 4.67 1.33
N VAL A 22 -12.87 4.59 0.31
CA VAL A 22 -11.45 4.27 0.44
C VAL A 22 -10.61 5.51 0.19
N PRO A 23 -9.79 5.98 1.15
CA PRO A 23 -8.89 7.09 0.89
C PRO A 23 -7.77 6.64 -0.07
N ILE A 24 -7.56 7.44 -1.11
CA ILE A 24 -6.53 7.21 -2.13
C ILE A 24 -5.69 8.48 -2.32
N LEU A 25 -4.44 8.26 -2.71
CA LEU A 25 -3.53 9.31 -3.14
C LEU A 25 -3.42 9.26 -4.66
N VAL A 26 -3.54 10.41 -5.31
CA VAL A 26 -3.46 10.53 -6.76
C VAL A 26 -2.30 11.44 -7.13
N ASP A 27 -1.28 10.84 -7.73
CA ASP A 27 -0.10 11.52 -8.26
C ASP A 27 -0.33 11.81 -9.75
N VAL A 28 -0.28 13.07 -10.14
CA VAL A 28 -0.42 13.49 -11.54
C VAL A 28 0.94 13.97 -12.05
N ALA A 29 1.50 13.26 -13.02
CA ALA A 29 2.73 13.65 -13.71
C ALA A 29 2.43 14.03 -15.16
N LEU A 30 3.10 15.05 -15.69
CA LEU A 30 3.04 15.41 -17.09
C LEU A 30 4.32 14.92 -17.78
N ILE A 31 4.16 14.10 -18.82
CA ILE A 31 5.24 13.65 -19.69
C ILE A 31 4.97 14.20 -21.09
N GLY A 32 5.62 15.33 -21.42
CA GLY A 32 5.33 16.07 -22.65
C GLY A 32 3.91 16.64 -22.64
N ARG A 33 3.02 16.05 -23.46
CA ARG A 33 1.58 16.41 -23.52
C ARG A 33 0.66 15.42 -22.80
N THR A 34 1.22 14.34 -22.28
CA THR A 34 0.45 13.25 -21.68
C THR A 34 0.41 13.41 -20.17
N LYS A 35 -0.79 13.45 -19.59
CA LYS A 35 -0.99 13.36 -18.14
C LYS A 35 -1.01 11.88 -17.74
N ILE A 36 -0.09 11.50 -16.87
CA ILE A 36 -0.03 10.19 -16.23
C ILE A 36 -0.60 10.35 -14.83
N ILE A 37 -1.63 9.56 -14.53
CA ILE A 37 -2.28 9.53 -13.23
C ILE A 37 -1.87 8.22 -12.56
N ARG A 38 -1.26 8.31 -11.39
CA ARG A 38 -0.95 7.15 -10.54
C ARG A 38 -1.83 7.21 -9.31
N VAL A 39 -2.41 6.08 -8.97
CA VAL A 39 -3.25 5.93 -7.78
C VAL A 39 -2.49 5.07 -6.77
N HIS A 40 -2.35 5.58 -5.56
CA HIS A 40 -1.70 4.94 -4.43
C HIS A 40 -2.70 4.77 -3.29
N SER A 41 -2.46 3.78 -2.43
CA SER A 41 -3.21 3.69 -1.18
C SER A 41 -2.83 4.84 -0.25
N ALA A 42 -3.71 5.13 0.69
CA ALA A 42 -3.41 5.97 1.84
C ALA A 42 -2.47 5.31 2.88
N LEU A 43 -2.07 4.05 2.66
CA LEU A 43 -1.34 3.25 3.63
C LEU A 43 0.13 3.17 3.24
N TRP A 44 0.95 3.97 3.92
CA TRP A 44 2.41 3.91 3.84
C TRP A 44 2.96 3.08 5.00
N VAL A 45 3.73 2.04 4.69
CA VAL A 45 4.46 1.24 5.68
C VAL A 45 5.94 1.52 5.54
N MET A 46 6.60 1.81 6.67
CA MET A 46 8.03 2.05 6.75
C MET A 46 8.67 1.10 7.75
N ASN A 47 9.77 0.47 7.35
CA ASN A 47 10.56 -0.34 8.26
C ASN A 47 11.53 0.53 9.05
N SER A 48 11.12 0.95 10.24
CA SER A 48 11.94 1.71 11.18
C SER A 48 12.84 0.82 12.07
N SER A 49 12.89 -0.49 11.82
CA SER A 49 13.75 -1.42 12.57
C SER A 49 15.14 -1.52 11.95
N THR A 50 16.07 -2.15 12.68
CA THR A 50 17.44 -2.44 12.20
C THR A 50 17.53 -3.71 11.36
N VAL A 51 16.44 -4.47 11.24
CA VAL A 51 16.40 -5.75 10.53
C VAL A 51 15.53 -5.67 9.30
N ARG A 52 15.76 -6.58 8.34
CA ARG A 52 14.87 -6.71 7.18
C ARG A 52 13.54 -7.30 7.63
N MET A 53 12.44 -6.73 7.16
CA MET A 53 11.07 -7.13 7.51
C MET A 53 10.37 -7.74 6.30
N GLY A 54 10.00 -9.01 6.38
CA GLY A 54 9.01 -9.64 5.51
C GLY A 54 7.61 -9.19 5.88
N LEU A 55 6.74 -9.11 4.89
CA LEU A 55 5.39 -8.58 5.01
C LEU A 55 4.43 -9.52 4.26
N ARG A 56 3.38 -10.00 4.92
CA ARG A 56 2.28 -10.72 4.28
C ARG A 56 1.01 -9.92 4.48
N LEU A 57 0.34 -9.60 3.39
CA LEU A 57 -0.94 -8.91 3.40
C LEU A 57 -2.05 -9.93 3.14
N HIS A 58 -2.97 -10.04 4.09
CA HIS A 58 -4.19 -10.81 3.96
C HIS A 58 -5.36 -9.88 3.67
N LEU A 59 -6.18 -10.22 2.69
CA LEU A 59 -7.31 -9.44 2.20
C LEU A 59 -8.59 -10.24 2.44
N PRO A 60 -9.48 -9.78 3.35
CA PRO A 60 -10.67 -10.55 3.71
C PRO A 60 -11.74 -10.59 2.61
N SER A 61 -11.69 -9.66 1.63
CA SER A 61 -12.68 -9.59 0.56
C SER A 61 -12.21 -10.32 -0.70
N SER A 62 -12.90 -11.42 -1.03
CA SER A 62 -12.67 -12.25 -2.22
C SER A 62 -13.15 -11.62 -3.54
N SER A 63 -13.84 -10.48 -3.50
CA SER A 63 -14.46 -9.86 -4.67
C SER A 63 -13.57 -8.82 -5.37
N LEU A 64 -12.48 -8.39 -4.73
CA LEU A 64 -11.61 -7.32 -5.22
C LEU A 64 -10.42 -7.88 -5.99
N ALA A 65 -10.73 -8.33 -7.21
CA ALA A 65 -10.01 -8.09 -8.45
C ALA A 65 -8.47 -8.09 -8.39
N GLN A 66 -7.86 -9.09 -9.06
CA GLN A 66 -6.51 -9.07 -9.66
C GLN A 66 -5.56 -8.05 -9.03
N LEU A 67 -5.02 -8.39 -7.86
CA LEU A 67 -4.01 -7.55 -7.25
C LEU A 67 -2.85 -7.36 -8.24
N ILE A 68 -2.60 -6.13 -8.65
CA ILE A 68 -1.41 -5.81 -9.44
C ILE A 68 -0.22 -5.83 -8.47
N ALA A 69 0.43 -6.98 -8.40
CA ALA A 69 1.64 -7.20 -7.63
C ALA A 69 2.74 -6.24 -8.10
N SER A 70 3.40 -5.56 -7.16
CA SER A 70 4.60 -4.79 -7.51
C SER A 70 5.78 -5.75 -7.75
N PRO A 71 6.83 -5.33 -8.45
CA PRO A 71 7.99 -6.18 -8.69
C PRO A 71 8.58 -6.75 -7.40
N GLY A 72 8.57 -8.08 -7.28
CA GLY A 72 9.05 -8.82 -6.11
C GLY A 72 7.98 -9.16 -5.08
N ASP A 73 6.71 -8.79 -5.32
CA ASP A 73 5.57 -9.32 -4.58
C ASP A 73 5.13 -10.65 -5.20
N VAL A 74 4.64 -11.56 -4.37
CA VAL A 74 4.16 -12.90 -4.77
C VAL A 74 2.75 -13.07 -4.24
N ALA A 75 1.79 -13.26 -5.14
CA ALA A 75 0.44 -13.69 -4.76
C ALA A 75 0.51 -15.14 -4.29
N ASP A 76 0.01 -15.40 -3.08
CA ASP A 76 0.00 -16.70 -2.42
C ASP A 76 -1.45 -17.12 -2.16
N GLY A 77 -2.17 -17.42 -3.26
CA GLY A 77 -3.61 -17.71 -3.24
C GLY A 77 -4.49 -16.48 -3.52
N ASP A 78 -5.80 -16.63 -3.27
CA ASP A 78 -6.81 -15.63 -3.65
C ASP A 78 -6.88 -14.43 -2.69
N GLN A 79 -6.38 -14.58 -1.48
CA GLN A 79 -6.56 -13.60 -0.39
C GLN A 79 -5.24 -13.17 0.26
N ASP A 80 -4.13 -13.83 -0.04
CA ASP A 80 -2.85 -13.56 0.59
C ASP A 80 -1.82 -13.14 -0.44
N VAL A 81 -1.08 -12.07 -0.11
CA VAL A 81 0.03 -11.60 -0.92
C VAL A 81 1.26 -11.39 -0.04
N GLN A 82 2.32 -12.10 -0.40
CA GLN A 82 3.63 -11.90 0.17
C GLN A 82 4.27 -10.68 -0.50
N LEU A 83 4.43 -9.59 0.25
CA LEU A 83 5.06 -8.39 -0.24
C LEU A 83 6.58 -8.52 -0.15
N ARG A 84 7.28 -7.87 -1.08
CA ARG A 84 8.73 -7.73 -1.04
C ARG A 84 9.16 -7.19 0.33
N SER A 85 10.14 -7.86 0.94
CA SER A 85 10.67 -7.44 2.23
C SER A 85 11.23 -6.02 2.18
N LEU A 86 11.02 -5.27 3.26
CA LEU A 86 11.55 -3.92 3.43
C LEU A 86 12.90 -3.97 4.15
N LYS A 87 13.91 -3.30 3.59
CA LYS A 87 15.18 -3.05 4.30
C LYS A 87 14.97 -1.99 5.41
N PRO A 88 15.87 -1.91 6.40
CA PRO A 88 15.88 -0.80 7.35
C PRO A 88 15.83 0.56 6.64
N GLY A 89 14.93 1.43 7.08
CA GLY A 89 14.69 2.76 6.52
C GLY A 89 13.92 2.80 5.19
N GLU A 90 13.56 1.64 4.63
CA GLU A 90 12.74 1.55 3.42
C GLU A 90 11.25 1.63 3.77
N GLY A 91 10.47 2.26 2.91
CA GLY A 91 9.01 2.21 2.99
C GLY A 91 8.37 2.04 1.62
N ARG A 92 7.09 1.68 1.64
CA ARG A 92 6.26 1.53 0.44
C ARG A 92 4.80 1.80 0.75
N TYR A 93 4.08 2.18 -0.29
CA TYR A 93 2.62 2.12 -0.25
C TYR A 93 2.16 0.67 -0.34
N LEU A 94 1.17 0.33 0.48
CA LEU A 94 0.43 -0.92 0.34
C LEU A 94 -0.55 -0.81 -0.85
N PRO A 95 -1.06 -1.94 -1.37
CA PRO A 95 -2.15 -1.90 -2.35
C PRO A 95 -3.38 -1.16 -1.82
N VAL A 96 -4.14 -0.49 -2.69
CA VAL A 96 -5.36 0.27 -2.29
C VAL A 96 -6.36 -0.63 -1.56
N VAL A 97 -6.48 -1.88 -1.99
CA VAL A 97 -7.36 -2.88 -1.37
C VAL A 97 -6.98 -3.21 0.07
N ALA A 98 -5.76 -2.92 0.52
CA ALA A 98 -5.38 -3.06 1.93
C ALA A 98 -6.18 -2.12 2.86
N CYS A 99 -6.73 -1.03 2.33
CA CYS A 99 -7.59 -0.11 3.10
C CYS A 99 -8.99 -0.69 3.39
N LEU A 100 -9.34 -1.84 2.80
CA LEU A 100 -10.63 -2.51 2.93
C LEU A 100 -10.50 -3.69 3.88
N ASP A 101 -10.19 -3.37 5.14
CA ASP A 101 -10.00 -4.34 6.22
C ASP A 101 -8.81 -5.32 6.00
N GLY A 102 -7.80 -4.91 5.23
CA GLY A 102 -6.58 -5.69 5.05
C GLY A 102 -5.81 -5.90 6.35
N VAL A 103 -5.23 -7.08 6.50
CA VAL A 103 -4.45 -7.48 7.67
C VAL A 103 -2.98 -7.66 7.28
N LEU A 104 -2.08 -6.93 7.93
CA LEU A 104 -0.64 -7.03 7.66
C LEU A 104 0.07 -7.84 8.74
N TYR A 105 0.67 -8.95 8.33
CA TYR A 105 1.54 -9.78 9.14
C TYR A 105 2.99 -9.40 8.90
N LEU A 106 3.76 -9.35 9.99
CA LEU A 106 5.18 -9.03 9.98
C LEU A 106 6.03 -10.28 10.18
N GLN A 107 7.16 -10.35 9.49
CA GLN A 107 8.15 -11.40 9.67
C GLN A 107 9.56 -10.81 9.66
N PRO A 108 10.14 -10.51 10.84
CA PRO A 108 11.54 -10.14 10.93
C PRO A 108 12.45 -11.24 10.38
N LYS A 109 13.51 -10.86 9.65
CA LYS A 109 14.46 -11.83 9.10
C LYS A 109 15.10 -12.67 10.22
N GLY A 110 15.00 -13.99 10.10
CA GLY A 110 15.53 -14.94 11.09
C GLY A 110 14.54 -15.29 12.21
N CYS A 111 13.32 -14.75 12.16
CA CYS A 111 12.24 -15.07 13.09
C CYS A 111 11.12 -15.85 12.37
N HIS A 112 10.35 -16.61 13.15
CA HIS A 112 9.12 -17.21 12.65
C HIS A 112 8.10 -16.12 12.32
N GLN A 113 7.22 -16.42 11.35
CA GLN A 113 6.13 -15.54 10.98
C GLN A 113 5.23 -15.30 12.20
N ALA A 114 4.88 -14.04 12.46
CA ALA A 114 3.97 -13.72 13.55
C ALA A 114 2.59 -14.31 13.26
N GLN A 115 2.14 -15.24 14.11
CA GLN A 115 0.77 -15.78 14.07
C GLN A 115 -0.22 -14.91 14.86
N HIS A 116 0.28 -14.10 15.81
CA HIS A 116 -0.53 -13.29 16.72
C HIS A 116 -0.17 -11.80 16.73
N ASP A 117 1.02 -11.41 16.27
CA ASP A 117 1.37 -9.99 16.15
C ASP A 117 0.78 -9.43 14.87
N VAL A 118 -0.45 -8.93 14.99
CA VAL A 118 -1.23 -8.37 13.89
C VAL A 118 -1.25 -6.86 14.00
N ILE A 119 -0.82 -6.16 12.95
CA ILE A 119 -1.04 -4.72 12.82
C ILE A 119 -2.32 -4.54 12.00
N ARG A 120 -3.39 -4.10 12.67
CA ARG A 120 -4.61 -3.65 11.99
C ARG A 120 -4.31 -2.34 11.29
N LEU A 121 -4.53 -2.32 9.98
CA LEU A 121 -4.27 -1.15 9.16
C LEU A 121 -5.47 -0.21 9.23
N HIS A 122 -5.23 1.02 9.64
CA HIS A 122 -6.21 2.10 9.56
C HIS A 122 -5.58 3.26 8.78
N PRO A 123 -6.23 3.77 7.73
CA PRO A 123 -5.73 4.93 7.03
C PRO A 123 -5.89 6.16 7.93
N ASP A 124 -4.77 6.81 8.26
CA ASP A 124 -4.77 8.10 8.96
C ASP A 124 -4.44 9.22 7.96
N VAL A 125 -5.50 9.90 7.53
CA VAL A 125 -5.41 11.03 6.60
C VAL A 125 -4.74 12.25 7.24
N ALA A 126 -4.65 12.34 8.57
CA ALA A 126 -4.00 13.47 9.24
C ALA A 126 -2.47 13.41 9.16
N LEU A 127 -1.90 12.20 9.08
CA LEU A 127 -0.45 11.99 8.99
C LEU A 127 0.07 12.03 7.55
N MET A 128 -0.81 12.08 6.57
CA MET A 128 -0.48 12.12 5.16
C MET A 128 0.57 13.19 4.82
N PRO A 129 0.42 14.48 5.17
CA PRO A 129 1.40 15.52 4.84
C PRO A 129 2.83 15.28 5.37
N GLN A 130 2.99 14.39 6.35
CA GLN A 130 4.29 14.07 6.96
C GLN A 130 5.03 12.95 6.22
N GLN A 131 4.35 12.23 5.31
CA GLN A 131 4.96 11.20 4.49
C GLN A 131 5.83 11.87 3.42
N LYS A 132 7.13 11.57 3.41
CA LYS A 132 8.07 12.17 2.44
C LYS A 132 7.58 11.92 1.01
N GLY A 133 7.49 12.99 0.22
CA GLY A 133 6.92 12.96 -1.12
C GLY A 133 5.49 13.47 -1.19
N TYR A 134 5.03 14.25 -0.23
CA TYR A 134 4.24 15.46 -0.53
C TYR A 134 5.12 16.49 -1.24
#